data_AF-A0A177Q936-F1
#
_entry.id   AF-A0A177Q936-F1
#
_cell.length_a   1.000
_cell.length_b   1.000
_cell.length_c   1.000
_cell.angle_alpha   90.00
_cell.angle_beta   90.00
_cell.angle_gamma   90.00
#
_symmetry.space_group_name_H-M   'P 1'
#
loop_
_entity.id
_entity.type
_entity.pdbx_description
1 polymer ?
#
loop_
_entity_poly.entity_id
_entity_poly.type
_entity_poly.pdbx_seq_one_letter_code
_entity_poly.pdbx_strand_id
1 'polypeptide(L)'
;MHGGNSKEAPPFPVNQGPTPYGSIMALEVIQKDGKISAVPVWQSGDMIMPAPPVVANGVLYATQTGGQAMQNFLKQGDRRMAIRESNTMRATPVGNLRLFAFDAVTGKQLYDSKNTMTNWVHFSEPVVAMGKVFLVTHDAKVHAFGLGR
;
A
#
# COMPACT_ATOMS: atom_id res chain seq x y z
N MET A 1 2.05 -5.28 10.85
CA MET A 1 1.95 -4.22 9.81
C MET A 1 3.36 -3.88 9.36
N HIS A 2 3.57 -3.29 8.19
CA HIS A 2 4.92 -2.99 7.66
C HIS A 2 5.72 -2.03 8.57
N GLY A 3 5.05 -1.37 9.52
CA GLY A 3 5.64 -0.35 10.36
C GLY A 3 5.71 0.97 9.60
N GLY A 4 6.02 2.05 10.32
CA GLY A 4 6.16 3.35 9.70
C GLY A 4 7.45 3.48 8.91
N ASN A 5 7.61 4.64 8.27
CA ASN A 5 8.84 4.97 7.55
C ASN A 5 10.05 4.91 8.49
N SER A 6 11.23 4.66 7.92
CA SER A 6 12.50 4.67 8.68
C SER A 6 12.63 5.97 9.47
N LYS A 7 13.21 5.89 10.68
CA LYS A 7 13.55 7.09 11.47
C LYS A 7 14.56 8.00 10.74
N GLU A 8 15.30 7.44 9.80
CA GLU A 8 16.29 8.12 8.96
C GLU A 8 15.75 8.41 7.56
N ALA A 9 14.45 8.18 7.31
CA ALA A 9 13.85 8.52 6.02
C ALA A 9 13.98 10.03 5.78
N PRO A 10 14.40 10.45 4.56
CA PRO A 10 14.50 11.85 4.25
C PRO A 10 13.11 12.51 4.27
N PRO A 11 13.01 13.80 4.60
CA PRO A 11 11.73 14.50 4.59
C PRO A 11 11.17 14.60 3.17
N PHE A 12 9.87 14.38 3.03
CA PHE A 12 9.14 14.61 1.78
C PHE A 12 8.57 16.03 1.75
N PRO A 13 8.84 16.81 0.68
CA PRO A 13 8.28 18.17 0.53
C PRO A 13 6.75 18.21 0.60
N VAL A 14 6.09 17.22 -0.01
CA VAL A 14 4.65 16.99 0.16
C VAL A 14 4.45 15.79 1.06
N ASN A 15 3.91 16.03 2.26
CA ASN A 15 3.72 14.99 3.27
C ASN A 15 2.27 15.04 3.79
N GLN A 16 1.56 13.91 3.72
CA GLN A 16 0.16 13.81 4.12
C GLN A 16 -0.03 13.34 5.57
N GLY A 17 1.00 13.44 6.39
CA GLY A 17 0.95 13.20 7.84
C GLY A 17 1.61 11.90 8.27
N PRO A 18 1.37 11.49 9.54
CA PRO A 18 1.95 10.28 10.10
C PRO A 18 1.51 9.02 9.37
N THR A 19 2.44 8.09 9.16
CA THR A 19 2.20 6.82 8.44
C THR A 19 2.68 5.62 9.25
N PRO A 20 2.09 5.34 10.44
CA PRO A 20 2.55 4.28 11.34
C PRO A 20 2.48 2.86 10.77
N TYR A 21 1.70 2.63 9.71
CA TYR A 21 1.45 1.28 9.17
C TYR A 21 1.95 1.07 7.74
N GLY A 22 2.32 2.16 7.08
CA GLY A 22 2.92 2.18 5.76
C GLY A 22 2.47 3.40 4.95
N SER A 23 3.17 3.65 3.85
CA SER A 23 2.84 4.72 2.91
C SER A 23 3.33 4.38 1.50
N ILE A 24 2.84 5.11 0.52
CA ILE A 24 3.47 5.22 -0.80
C ILE A 24 4.41 6.42 -0.77
N MET A 25 5.63 6.21 -1.25
CA MET A 25 6.67 7.22 -1.35
C MET A 25 7.07 7.38 -2.80
N ALA A 26 7.06 8.62 -3.30
CA ALA A 26 7.56 8.96 -4.63
C ALA A 26 8.93 9.63 -4.51
N LEU A 27 9.89 9.11 -5.28
CA LEU A 27 11.23 9.67 -5.39
C LEU A 27 11.54 9.94 -6.86
N GLU A 28 12.12 11.10 -7.14
CA GLU A 28 12.67 11.43 -8.45
C GLU A 28 14.10 10.89 -8.54
N VAL A 29 14.39 10.12 -9.59
CA VAL A 29 15.75 9.65 -9.85
C VAL A 29 16.46 10.70 -10.70
N ILE A 30 17.44 11.38 -10.11
CA ILE A 30 18.26 12.38 -10.80
C ILE A 30 19.67 11.85 -11.04
N GLN A 31 20.26 12.23 -12.17
CA GLN A 31 21.67 12.05 -12.47
C GLN A 31 22.36 13.40 -12.57
N LYS A 32 23.40 13.62 -11.75
CA LYS A 32 24.19 14.85 -11.75
C LYS A 32 25.66 14.52 -11.50
N ASP A 33 26.56 15.09 -12.30
CA ASP A 33 28.02 14.91 -12.18
C ASP A 33 28.44 13.42 -12.12
N GLY A 34 27.77 12.57 -12.91
CA GLY A 34 28.03 11.12 -12.94
C GLY A 34 27.44 10.31 -11.77
N LYS A 35 26.76 10.96 -10.80
CA LYS A 35 26.13 10.32 -9.64
C LYS A 35 24.61 10.22 -9.83
N ILE A 36 24.04 9.05 -9.50
CA ILE A 36 22.59 8.82 -9.43
C ILE A 36 22.13 9.00 -7.98
N SER A 37 21.02 9.70 -7.77
CA SER A 37 20.38 9.84 -6.46
C SER A 37 18.86 9.82 -6.57
N ALA A 38 18.18 9.35 -5.53
CA ALA A 38 16.74 9.40 -5.40
C ALA A 38 16.35 10.58 -4.48
N VAL A 39 15.61 11.54 -5.01
CA VAL A 39 15.19 12.75 -4.31
C VAL A 39 13.71 12.59 -3.90
N PRO A 40 13.37 12.75 -2.61
CA PRO A 40 11.97 12.66 -2.16
C PRO A 40 11.09 13.73 -2.80
N VAL A 41 9.91 13.33 -3.28
CA VAL A 41 8.92 14.25 -3.89
C VAL A 41 7.68 14.36 -3.03
N TRP A 42 6.98 13.24 -2.83
CA TRP A 42 5.78 13.20 -2.00
C TRP A 42 5.61 11.87 -1.27
N GLN A 43 4.88 11.92 -0.16
CA GLN A 43 4.48 10.78 0.65
C GLN A 43 2.97 10.79 0.83
N SER A 44 2.32 9.63 0.64
CA SER A 44 0.89 9.46 0.92
C SER A 44 0.60 9.53 2.42
N GLY A 45 -0.69 9.61 2.75
CA GLY A 45 -1.18 9.33 4.10
C GLY A 45 -1.01 7.85 4.47
N ASP A 46 -1.37 7.53 5.71
CA ASP A 46 -1.21 6.20 6.27
C ASP A 46 -2.03 5.14 5.51
N MET A 47 -1.39 3.99 5.28
CA MET A 47 -2.00 2.82 4.69
C MET A 47 -1.59 1.59 5.48
N ILE A 48 -2.58 0.78 5.86
CA ILE A 48 -2.33 -0.53 6.46
C ILE A 48 -1.80 -1.50 5.39
N MET A 49 -0.53 -1.87 5.47
CA MET A 49 0.07 -2.83 4.56
C MET A 49 -0.17 -2.44 3.09
N PRO A 50 0.38 -1.30 2.64
CA PRO A 50 0.25 -0.91 1.25
C PRO A 50 0.88 -1.98 0.35
N ALA A 51 0.21 -2.30 -0.75
CA ALA A 51 0.77 -3.15 -1.78
C ALA A 51 1.44 -2.32 -2.89
N PRO A 52 2.18 -2.95 -3.81
CA PRO A 52 2.72 -2.25 -4.98
C PRO A 52 1.62 -1.45 -5.71
N PRO A 53 1.85 -0.16 -6.00
CA PRO A 53 0.90 0.66 -6.74
C PRO A 53 1.08 0.48 -8.26
N VAL A 54 0.06 0.86 -9.03
CA VAL A 54 0.12 0.96 -10.50
C VAL A 54 -0.13 2.38 -10.94
N VAL A 55 0.64 2.87 -11.92
CA VAL A 55 0.45 4.18 -12.52
C VAL A 55 -0.12 4.04 -13.93
N ALA A 56 -1.19 4.76 -14.24
CA ALA A 56 -1.75 4.85 -15.59
C ALA A 56 -2.29 6.26 -15.84
N ASN A 57 -1.95 6.84 -17.00
CA ASN A 57 -2.43 8.16 -17.44
C ASN A 57 -2.27 9.28 -16.38
N GLY A 58 -1.13 9.31 -15.70
CA GLY A 58 -0.84 10.32 -14.67
C GLY A 58 -1.53 10.10 -13.32
N VAL A 59 -2.26 8.99 -13.14
CA VAL A 59 -2.89 8.62 -11.87
C VAL A 59 -2.18 7.40 -11.28
N LEU A 60 -1.76 7.51 -10.02
CA LEU A 60 -1.25 6.39 -9.23
C LEU A 60 -2.39 5.75 -8.44
N TYR A 61 -2.60 4.45 -8.63
CA TYR A 61 -3.55 3.63 -7.90
C TYR A 61 -2.80 2.80 -6.87
N ALA A 62 -3.14 3.00 -5.59
CA ALA A 62 -2.53 2.28 -4.48
C ALA A 62 -3.60 1.50 -3.72
N THR A 63 -3.18 0.41 -3.09
CA THR A 63 -4.09 -0.42 -2.29
C THR A 63 -3.58 -0.53 -0.87
N GLN A 64 -4.47 -0.25 0.09
CA GLN A 64 -4.32 -0.74 1.45
C GLN A 64 -4.91 -2.16 1.47
N THR A 65 -4.13 -3.17 1.83
CA THR A 65 -4.60 -4.56 1.74
C THR A 65 -5.55 -4.96 2.86
N GLY A 66 -5.48 -4.29 4.01
CA GLY A 66 -6.19 -4.69 5.24
C GLY A 66 -5.57 -5.92 5.93
N GLY A 67 -4.53 -6.50 5.34
CA GLY A 67 -3.76 -7.60 5.90
C GLY A 67 -2.70 -7.13 6.90
N GLN A 68 -1.83 -8.06 7.30
CA GLN A 68 -0.78 -7.80 8.28
C GLN A 68 0.50 -8.59 7.96
N ALA A 69 1.68 -7.94 8.08
CA ALA A 69 3.00 -8.52 7.78
C ALA A 69 3.54 -9.50 8.83
N MET A 70 2.87 -9.62 9.96
CA MET A 70 3.36 -10.41 11.10
C MET A 70 3.27 -11.88 10.76
N GLN A 71 4.42 -12.43 10.40
CA GLN A 71 4.57 -13.86 10.18
C GLN A 71 4.79 -14.60 11.50
N ASN A 72 5.27 -13.87 12.52
CA ASN A 72 5.66 -14.40 13.82
C ASN A 72 5.73 -13.27 14.88
N PHE A 73 5.39 -13.58 16.12
CA PHE A 73 5.61 -12.69 17.28
C PHE A 73 6.79 -13.13 18.16
N LEU A 74 7.38 -14.28 17.84
CA LEU A 74 8.39 -14.90 18.67
C LEU A 74 9.73 -14.18 18.53
N LYS A 75 10.49 -14.16 19.63
CA LYS A 75 11.85 -13.62 19.69
C LYS A 75 12.84 -14.62 19.11
N GLN A 76 14.03 -14.14 18.78
CA GLN A 76 15.12 -15.02 18.38
C GLN A 76 15.43 -16.02 19.50
N GLY A 77 15.41 -17.32 19.17
CA GLY A 77 15.63 -18.41 20.13
C GLY A 77 14.34 -19.06 20.68
N ASP A 78 13.19 -18.44 20.47
CA ASP A 78 11.91 -19.03 20.85
C ASP A 78 11.55 -20.22 19.95
N ARG A 79 10.77 -21.16 20.49
CA ARG A 79 10.22 -22.27 19.70
C ARG A 79 9.25 -21.75 18.65
N ARG A 80 9.40 -22.20 17.41
CA ARG A 80 8.50 -21.85 16.30
C ARG A 80 7.04 -22.10 16.67
N MET A 81 6.20 -21.14 16.32
CA MET A 81 4.75 -21.19 16.54
C MET A 81 4.14 -22.42 15.87
N ALA A 82 3.13 -23.01 16.51
CA ALA A 82 2.37 -24.10 15.92
C ALA A 82 1.77 -23.66 14.58
N ILE A 83 1.79 -24.54 13.57
CA ILE A 83 1.37 -24.21 12.20
C ILE A 83 -0.05 -23.64 12.17
N ARG A 84 -0.98 -24.22 12.94
CA ARG A 84 -2.37 -23.75 12.99
C ARG A 84 -2.50 -22.33 13.51
N GLU A 85 -1.77 -21.99 14.57
CA GLU A 85 -1.75 -20.64 15.14
C GLU A 85 -1.15 -19.63 14.16
N SER A 86 -0.03 -19.99 13.53
CA SER A 86 0.62 -19.12 12.55
C SER A 86 -0.26 -18.90 11.31
N ASN A 87 -0.98 -19.93 10.86
CA ASN A 87 -1.91 -19.82 9.74
C ASN A 87 -3.10 -18.90 10.09
N THR A 88 -3.74 -19.11 11.25
CA THR A 88 -4.85 -18.26 11.71
C THR A 88 -4.41 -16.80 11.84
N MET A 89 -3.21 -16.55 12.37
CA MET A 89 -2.68 -15.21 12.50
C MET A 89 -2.54 -14.53 11.14
N ARG A 90 -1.89 -15.16 10.16
CA ARG A 90 -1.67 -14.60 8.81
C ARG A 90 -2.96 -14.39 8.03
N ALA A 91 -4.00 -15.18 8.34
CA ALA A 91 -5.32 -15.09 7.74
C ALA A 91 -6.28 -14.14 8.48
N THR A 92 -5.86 -13.51 9.58
CA THR A 92 -6.67 -12.53 10.31
C THR A 92 -6.38 -11.12 9.77
N PRO A 93 -7.37 -10.43 9.16
CA PRO A 93 -7.20 -9.04 8.76
C PRO A 93 -7.17 -8.10 9.95
N VAL A 94 -6.57 -6.93 9.75
CA VAL A 94 -6.53 -5.82 10.71
C VAL A 94 -7.24 -4.57 10.17
N GLY A 95 -7.83 -4.66 8.97
CA GLY A 95 -8.62 -3.60 8.35
C GLY A 95 -9.23 -4.07 7.03
N ASN A 96 -9.89 -3.13 6.37
CA ASN A 96 -10.52 -3.36 5.06
C ASN A 96 -9.55 -3.06 3.91
N LEU A 97 -9.76 -3.73 2.78
CA LEU A 97 -9.20 -3.39 1.48
C LEU A 97 -9.70 -1.99 1.08
N ARG A 98 -8.78 -1.10 0.73
CA ARG A 98 -9.11 0.23 0.21
C ARG A 98 -8.31 0.52 -1.05
N LEU A 99 -9.00 1.06 -2.05
CA LEU A 99 -8.38 1.63 -3.25
C LEU A 99 -8.22 3.14 -3.05
N PHE A 100 -7.02 3.63 -3.27
CA PHE A 100 -6.72 5.06 -3.35
C PHE A 100 -6.30 5.41 -4.77
N ALA A 101 -6.58 6.64 -5.17
CA ALA A 101 -6.00 7.23 -6.37
C ALA A 101 -5.34 8.56 -6.03
N PHE A 102 -4.17 8.80 -6.61
CA PHE A 102 -3.39 10.02 -6.45
C PHE A 102 -3.00 10.58 -7.80
N ASP A 103 -2.88 11.90 -7.91
CA ASP A 103 -2.10 12.50 -8.97
C ASP A 103 -0.65 12.03 -8.83
N ALA A 104 -0.12 11.35 -9.86
CA ALA A 104 1.16 10.65 -9.75
C ALA A 104 2.35 11.58 -9.57
N VAL A 105 2.24 12.85 -10.00
CA VAL A 105 3.31 13.84 -9.94
C VAL A 105 3.30 14.58 -8.61
N THR A 106 2.13 15.05 -8.19
CA THR A 106 1.98 15.93 -7.02
C THR A 106 1.68 15.16 -5.73
N GLY A 107 1.24 13.91 -5.84
CA GLY A 107 0.78 13.10 -4.72
C GLY A 107 -0.59 13.50 -4.21
N LYS A 108 -1.30 14.46 -4.83
CA LYS A 108 -2.64 14.88 -4.39
C LYS A 108 -3.61 13.69 -4.44
N GLN A 109 -4.26 13.38 -3.31
CA GLN A 109 -5.29 12.35 -3.29
C GLN A 109 -6.50 12.78 -4.13
N LEU A 110 -6.88 11.95 -5.10
CA LEU A 110 -8.02 12.14 -5.99
C LEU A 110 -9.22 11.29 -5.58
N TYR A 111 -8.99 10.12 -5.00
CA TYR A 111 -10.03 9.18 -4.61
C TYR A 111 -9.60 8.29 -3.44
N ASP A 112 -10.59 7.83 -2.68
CA ASP A 112 -10.47 6.84 -1.62
C ASP A 112 -11.78 6.04 -1.55
N SER A 113 -11.72 4.73 -1.75
CA SER A 113 -12.89 3.87 -1.77
C SER A 113 -13.57 3.74 -0.41
N LYS A 114 -12.93 4.20 0.68
CA LYS A 114 -13.42 4.06 2.05
C LYS A 114 -13.85 2.60 2.30
N ASN A 115 -15.04 2.40 2.88
CA ASN A 115 -15.56 1.08 3.22
C ASN A 115 -16.37 0.41 2.10
N THR A 116 -16.18 0.80 0.84
CA THR A 116 -16.87 0.15 -0.30
C THR A 116 -16.56 -1.34 -0.37
N MET A 117 -15.36 -1.75 0.03
CA MET A 117 -14.97 -3.14 0.21
C MET A 117 -14.79 -3.38 1.71
N THR A 118 -15.45 -4.39 2.25
CA THR A 118 -15.36 -4.77 3.67
C THR A 118 -14.46 -5.99 3.92
N ASN A 119 -13.94 -6.58 2.84
CA ASN A 119 -13.00 -7.69 2.92
C ASN A 119 -11.56 -7.18 2.75
N TRP A 120 -10.57 -8.08 2.78
CA TRP A 120 -9.13 -7.80 2.72
C TRP A 120 -8.45 -8.64 1.63
N VAL A 121 -7.14 -8.51 1.45
CA VAL A 121 -6.35 -9.38 0.56
C VAL A 121 -4.96 -9.65 1.14
N HIS A 122 -4.41 -10.86 0.91
CA HIS A 122 -3.04 -11.19 1.28
C HIS A 122 -2.11 -10.96 0.09
N PHE A 123 -1.52 -9.77 0.00
CA PHE A 123 -0.68 -9.29 -1.11
C PHE A 123 -1.40 -9.29 -2.48
N SER A 124 -1.68 -8.11 -3.02
CA SER A 124 -2.23 -7.97 -4.36
C SER A 124 -1.80 -6.65 -4.97
N GLU A 125 -1.66 -6.60 -6.28
CA GLU A 125 -1.45 -5.37 -7.03
C GLU A 125 -2.76 -4.96 -7.72
N PRO A 126 -3.16 -3.68 -7.72
CA PRO A 126 -4.31 -3.24 -8.50
C PRO A 126 -3.99 -3.32 -9.99
N VAL A 127 -4.90 -3.84 -10.82
CA VAL A 127 -4.68 -3.90 -12.27
C VAL A 127 -5.51 -2.84 -12.98
N VAL A 128 -4.89 -2.03 -13.82
CA VAL A 128 -5.62 -1.07 -14.66
C VAL A 128 -5.80 -1.65 -16.06
N ALA A 129 -7.05 -1.87 -16.46
CA ALA A 129 -7.39 -2.37 -17.79
C ALA A 129 -8.77 -1.87 -18.22
N MET A 130 -8.97 -1.64 -19.53
CA MET A 130 -10.29 -1.30 -20.09
C MET A 130 -10.99 -0.11 -19.40
N GLY A 131 -10.21 0.89 -18.96
CA GLY A 131 -10.73 2.05 -18.23
C GLY A 131 -11.24 1.75 -16.82
N LYS A 132 -10.81 0.63 -16.23
CA LYS A 132 -11.18 0.21 -14.88
C LYS A 132 -9.94 -0.16 -14.06
N VAL A 133 -10.09 -0.11 -12.74
CA VAL A 133 -9.14 -0.62 -11.77
C VAL A 133 -9.72 -1.87 -11.13
N PHE A 134 -9.01 -2.98 -11.26
CA PHE A 134 -9.41 -4.27 -10.74
C PHE A 134 -8.64 -4.60 -9.46
N LEU A 135 -9.36 -5.12 -8.47
CA LEU A 135 -8.81 -5.64 -7.23
C LEU A 135 -9.41 -7.00 -6.95
N VAL A 136 -8.69 -7.82 -6.17
CA VAL A 136 -9.20 -9.07 -5.64
C VAL A 136 -9.27 -9.04 -4.13
N THR A 137 -10.24 -9.76 -3.58
CA THR A 137 -10.38 -9.98 -2.13
C THR A 137 -10.08 -11.43 -1.78
N HIS A 138 -9.78 -11.66 -0.50
CA HIS A 138 -9.41 -12.97 0.05
C HIS A 138 -10.51 -14.03 -0.12
N ASP A 139 -11.78 -13.63 -0.26
CA ASP A 139 -12.92 -14.52 -0.59
C ASP A 139 -13.10 -14.77 -2.09
N ALA A 140 -12.04 -14.59 -2.88
CA ALA A 140 -11.99 -14.87 -4.32
C ALA A 140 -12.97 -14.05 -5.16
N LYS A 141 -13.31 -12.82 -4.75
CA LYS A 141 -14.08 -11.88 -5.57
C LYS A 141 -13.17 -10.91 -6.31
N VAL A 142 -13.62 -10.49 -7.50
CA VAL A 142 -13.00 -9.43 -8.30
C VAL A 142 -13.89 -8.19 -8.23
N HIS A 143 -13.32 -7.07 -7.82
CA HIS A 143 -13.96 -5.76 -7.81
C HIS A 143 -13.43 -4.92 -8.97
N ALA A 144 -14.31 -4.18 -9.64
CA ALA A 144 -13.93 -3.29 -10.75
C ALA A 144 -14.43 -1.87 -10.47
N PHE A 145 -13.50 -0.94 -10.30
CA PHE A 145 -13.76 0.48 -10.12
C PHE A 145 -13.59 1.20 -11.45
N GLY A 146 -14.46 2.16 -11.73
CA GLY A 146 -14.35 3.01 -12.90
C GLY A 146 -15.15 4.29 -12.70
N LEU A 147 -14.96 5.26 -13.59
CA LEU A 147 -15.80 6.46 -13.59
C LEU A 147 -17.22 6.08 -14.00
N GLY A 148 -18.22 6.70 -13.36
CA GLY A 148 -19.59 6.66 -13.83
C GLY A 148 -19.65 7.24 -15.25
N ARG A 149 -20.45 6.63 -16.12
CA ARG A 149 -20.78 7.21 -17.42
C ARG A 149 -21.66 8.44 -17.24
#